data_AF-J3C2E0-F1
#
_entry.id   AF-J3C2E0-F1
#
_cell.length_a   1.000
_cell.length_b   1.000
_cell.length_c   1.000
_cell.angle_alpha   90.00
_cell.angle_beta   90.00
_cell.angle_gamma   90.00
#
_symmetry.space_group_name_H-M   'P 1'
#
loop_
_entity.id
_entity.type
_entity.pdbx_description
1 polymer ?
#
loop_
_entity_poly.entity_id
_entity_poly.type
_entity_poly.pdbx_seq_one_letter_code
_entity_poly.pdbx_strand_id
1 'polypeptide(L)'
;MNTKNIAKNLFAGILLSSAVGAAMAEAPYPAETEFQSTKSRSEVIAELQQARANGEILVTDRYPADKPAVSTVTRAEVVAELKQARANGEILVSDQYPADKPFHSTLTRQQVKDELQQARSEGRVVSNQQNSAL
;
A
#
# COMPACT_ATOMS: atom_id res chain seq x y z
N MET A 1 19.14 -6.26 -59.94
CA MET A 1 18.21 -6.17 -58.78
C MET A 1 17.60 -4.78 -58.76
N ASN A 2 16.27 -4.68 -58.70
CA ASN A 2 15.51 -3.45 -58.96
C ASN A 2 15.17 -2.74 -57.63
N THR A 3 15.94 -1.71 -57.26
CA THR A 3 15.92 -1.01 -55.96
C THR A 3 14.69 -0.15 -55.70
N LYS A 4 13.76 -0.07 -56.66
CA LYS A 4 12.59 0.82 -56.62
C LYS A 4 11.50 0.38 -55.63
N ASN A 5 11.51 -0.87 -55.19
CA ASN A 5 10.44 -1.45 -54.35
C ASN A 5 10.72 -1.39 -52.83
N ILE A 6 11.97 -1.15 -52.43
CA ILE A 6 12.37 -1.13 -51.01
C ILE A 6 12.01 0.20 -50.35
N ALA A 7 12.16 1.32 -51.06
CA ALA A 7 11.85 2.65 -50.53
C ALA A 7 10.36 2.85 -50.22
N LYS A 8 9.45 2.31 -51.04
CA LYS A 8 7.99 2.44 -50.83
C LYS A 8 7.51 1.70 -49.56
N ASN A 9 8.13 0.57 -49.24
CA ASN A 9 7.72 -0.25 -48.10
C ASN A 9 8.24 0.30 -46.76
N LEU A 10 9.28 1.15 -46.79
CA LEU A 10 9.86 1.73 -45.57
C LEU A 10 9.05 2.93 -45.04
N PHE A 11 8.43 3.71 -45.93
CA PHE A 11 7.59 4.87 -45.53
C PHE A 11 6.25 4.47 -44.91
N ALA A 12 5.69 3.30 -45.27
CA ALA A 12 4.42 2.83 -44.73
C ALA A 12 4.51 2.36 -43.26
N GLY A 13 5.71 2.00 -42.77
CA GLY A 13 5.90 1.46 -41.43
C GLY A 13 6.01 2.51 -40.31
N ILE A 14 6.35 3.76 -40.63
CA ILE A 14 6.69 4.77 -39.61
C ILE A 14 5.48 5.62 -39.18
N LEU A 15 4.40 5.66 -39.97
CA LEU A 15 3.21 6.46 -39.65
C LEU A 15 2.22 5.79 -38.68
N LEU A 16 2.41 4.52 -38.31
CA LEU A 16 1.39 3.76 -37.59
C LEU A 16 1.59 3.67 -36.05
N SER A 17 2.60 4.33 -35.49
CA SER A 17 3.01 4.12 -34.09
C SER A 17 2.67 5.25 -33.11
N SER A 18 2.03 6.36 -33.52
CA SER A 18 1.90 7.56 -32.67
C SER A 18 0.57 7.75 -31.93
N ALA A 19 -0.35 6.78 -31.89
CA ALA A 19 -1.72 7.00 -31.39
C ALA A 19 -2.14 6.20 -30.12
N VAL A 20 -1.22 5.56 -29.40
CA VAL A 20 -1.61 4.65 -28.28
C VAL A 20 -1.57 5.33 -26.89
N GLY A 21 -1.00 6.53 -26.74
CA GLY A 21 -0.63 7.06 -25.41
C GLY A 21 -1.70 7.83 -24.59
N ALA A 22 -2.78 8.33 -25.19
CA ALA A 22 -3.63 9.34 -24.53
C ALA A 22 -4.96 8.82 -23.92
N ALA A 23 -5.33 7.55 -24.13
CA ALA A 23 -6.67 7.04 -23.78
C ALA A 23 -6.77 6.28 -22.44
N MET A 24 -5.72 6.27 -21.61
CA MET A 24 -5.65 5.45 -20.38
C MET A 24 -5.89 6.24 -19.08
N ALA A 25 -6.44 7.46 -19.14
CA ALA A 25 -6.50 8.35 -17.98
C ALA A 25 -7.78 8.22 -17.10
N GLU A 26 -8.85 7.63 -17.60
CA GLU A 26 -10.07 7.40 -16.81
C GLU A 26 -10.66 6.05 -17.19
N ALA A 27 -10.34 5.00 -16.43
CA ALA A 27 -11.11 3.78 -16.52
C ALA A 27 -12.46 4.04 -15.84
N PRO A 28 -13.60 3.97 -16.56
CA PRO A 28 -14.92 4.07 -15.93
C PRO A 28 -15.03 3.00 -14.85
N TYR A 29 -15.68 3.33 -13.73
CA TYR A 29 -16.09 2.31 -12.76
C TYR A 29 -16.81 1.18 -13.52
N PRO A 30 -16.43 -0.09 -13.30
CA PRO A 30 -17.10 -1.19 -13.97
C PRO A 30 -18.58 -1.15 -13.62
N ALA A 31 -19.44 -1.40 -14.61
CA ALA A 31 -20.87 -1.50 -14.37
C ALA A 31 -21.12 -2.56 -13.29
N GLU A 32 -21.98 -2.23 -12.31
CA GLU A 32 -22.38 -3.19 -11.29
C GLU A 32 -23.01 -4.40 -11.97
N THR A 33 -22.45 -5.59 -11.73
CA THR A 33 -23.06 -6.83 -12.19
C THR A 33 -24.18 -7.20 -11.25
N GLU A 34 -25.42 -7.24 -11.73
CA GLU A 34 -26.55 -7.75 -10.95
C GLU A 34 -26.31 -9.22 -10.58
N PHE A 35 -26.10 -9.50 -9.29
CA PHE A 35 -26.05 -10.86 -8.79
C PHE A 35 -27.47 -11.37 -8.52
N GLN A 36 -27.87 -12.40 -9.26
CA GLN A 36 -29.11 -13.14 -9.02
C GLN A 36 -28.73 -14.50 -8.41
N SER A 37 -29.20 -14.78 -7.19
CA SER A 37 -28.99 -16.10 -6.58
C SER A 37 -29.72 -17.17 -7.39
N THR A 38 -29.01 -18.25 -7.72
CA THR A 38 -29.60 -19.45 -8.34
C THR A 38 -30.18 -20.43 -7.33
N LYS A 39 -29.92 -20.23 -6.02
CA LYS A 39 -30.38 -21.11 -4.95
C LYS A 39 -31.82 -20.78 -4.56
N SER A 40 -32.61 -21.83 -4.37
CA SER A 40 -33.92 -21.75 -3.73
C SER A 40 -33.79 -21.36 -2.26
N ARG A 41 -34.88 -20.82 -1.70
CA ARG A 41 -34.92 -20.45 -0.27
C ARG A 41 -34.63 -21.64 0.66
N SER A 42 -35.09 -22.84 0.31
CA SER A 42 -34.84 -24.05 1.09
C SER A 42 -33.37 -24.44 1.11
N GLU A 43 -32.68 -24.32 -0.03
CA GLU A 43 -31.24 -24.63 -0.12
C GLU A 43 -30.42 -23.66 0.71
N VAL A 44 -30.74 -22.36 0.65
CA VAL A 44 -30.07 -21.34 1.48
C VAL A 44 -30.27 -21.61 2.97
N ILE A 45 -31.47 -22.02 3.38
CA ILE A 45 -31.73 -22.36 4.78
C ILE A 45 -30.92 -23.60 5.22
N ALA A 46 -30.84 -24.63 4.38
CA ALA A 46 -30.09 -25.84 4.67
C ALA A 46 -28.58 -25.55 4.82
N GLU A 47 -28.00 -24.80 3.89
CA GLU A 47 -26.59 -24.40 3.94
C GLU A 47 -26.29 -23.55 5.17
N LEU A 48 -27.18 -22.61 5.51
CA LEU A 48 -27.02 -21.77 6.70
C LEU A 48 -27.11 -22.60 7.99
N GLN A 49 -27.97 -23.61 8.06
CA GLN A 49 -28.03 -24.54 9.19
C GLN A 49 -26.75 -25.37 9.31
N GLN A 50 -26.24 -25.87 8.19
CA GLN A 50 -24.99 -26.64 8.14
C GLN A 50 -23.79 -25.80 8.59
N ALA A 51 -23.63 -24.58 8.07
CA ALA A 51 -22.53 -23.68 8.43
C ALA A 51 -22.58 -23.30 9.92
N ARG A 52 -23.78 -23.14 10.51
CA ARG A 52 -23.95 -22.96 11.96
C ARG A 52 -23.53 -24.20 12.76
N ALA A 53 -23.93 -25.39 12.31
CA ALA A 53 -23.53 -26.65 12.96
C ALA A 53 -22.02 -26.88 12.91
N ASN A 54 -21.37 -26.45 11.82
CA ASN A 54 -19.92 -26.50 11.64
C ASN A 54 -19.17 -25.40 12.42
N GLY A 55 -19.87 -24.41 12.99
CA GLY A 55 -19.26 -23.27 13.67
C GLY A 55 -18.58 -22.28 12.72
N GLU A 56 -18.91 -22.31 11.43
CA GLU A 56 -18.38 -21.40 10.40
C GLU A 56 -19.00 -19.99 10.48
N ILE A 57 -20.16 -19.88 11.13
CA ILE A 57 -20.89 -18.62 11.32
C ILE A 57 -20.98 -18.31 12.82
N LEU A 58 -20.57 -17.11 13.21
CA LEU A 58 -20.82 -16.56 14.54
C LEU A 58 -22.34 -16.36 14.71
N VAL A 59 -22.96 -17.14 15.60
CA VAL A 59 -24.42 -17.06 15.90
C VAL A 59 -24.72 -15.92 16.90
N THR A 60 -23.79 -15.00 17.11
CA THR A 60 -23.92 -13.92 18.08
C THR A 60 -23.38 -12.61 17.50
N ASP A 61 -24.07 -11.51 17.80
CA ASP A 61 -23.63 -10.14 17.48
C ASP A 61 -22.46 -9.68 18.35
N ARG A 62 -21.97 -10.55 19.25
CA ARG A 62 -20.76 -10.28 20.01
C ARG A 62 -19.56 -10.51 19.10
N TYR A 63 -18.69 -9.52 19.04
CA TYR A 63 -17.34 -9.72 18.54
C TYR A 63 -16.75 -10.97 19.19
N PRO A 64 -16.11 -11.87 18.42
CA PRO A 64 -15.43 -13.02 19.00
C PRO A 64 -14.52 -12.51 20.11
N ALA A 65 -14.70 -13.01 21.33
CA ALA A 65 -13.78 -12.70 22.40
C ALA A 65 -12.39 -13.12 21.94
N ASP A 66 -11.45 -12.17 21.92
CA ASP A 66 -10.07 -12.46 21.57
C ASP A 66 -9.62 -13.64 22.43
N LYS A 67 -9.22 -14.73 21.78
CA LYS A 67 -8.62 -15.84 22.50
C LYS A 67 -7.38 -15.28 23.19
N PRO A 68 -7.24 -15.45 24.52
CA PRO A 68 -6.04 -14.97 25.19
C PRO A 68 -4.83 -15.61 24.51
N ALA A 69 -3.89 -14.79 24.06
CA ALA A 69 -2.63 -15.28 23.53
C ALA A 69 -1.88 -15.96 24.69
N VAL A 70 -1.89 -17.29 24.70
CA VAL A 70 -1.13 -18.07 25.68
C VAL A 70 0.29 -18.21 25.15
N SER A 71 1.27 -17.67 25.86
CA SER A 71 2.68 -17.91 25.55
C SER A 71 2.99 -19.40 25.64
N THR A 72 3.70 -19.93 24.65
CA THR A 72 4.21 -21.31 24.69
C THR A 72 5.49 -21.43 25.54
N VAL A 73 6.07 -20.30 25.96
CA VAL A 73 7.29 -20.25 26.78
C VAL A 73 6.99 -19.75 28.19
N THR A 74 7.66 -20.38 29.15
CA THR A 74 7.63 -20.02 30.57
C THR A 74 8.43 -18.76 30.82
N ARG A 75 8.12 -18.07 31.92
CA ARG A 75 8.89 -16.90 32.37
C ARG A 75 10.37 -17.24 32.59
N ALA A 76 10.69 -18.45 33.05
CA ALA A 76 12.05 -18.88 33.29
C ALA A 76 12.85 -18.98 31.98
N GLU A 77 12.24 -19.52 30.92
CA GLU A 77 12.84 -19.63 29.60
C GLU A 77 13.09 -18.25 28.99
N VAL A 78 12.12 -17.34 29.05
CA VAL A 78 12.29 -15.97 28.57
C VAL A 78 13.45 -15.25 29.28
N VAL A 79 13.59 -15.45 30.60
CA VAL A 79 14.71 -14.87 31.36
C VAL A 79 16.04 -15.48 30.95
N ALA A 80 16.09 -16.78 30.65
CA ALA A 80 17.30 -17.44 30.18
C ALA A 80 17.72 -16.92 28.79
N GLU A 81 16.77 -16.82 27.85
CA GLU A 81 16.99 -16.27 26.51
C GLU A 81 17.46 -14.82 26.59
N LEU A 82 16.82 -13.99 27.41
CA LEU A 82 17.22 -12.60 27.61
C LEU A 82 18.67 -12.48 28.12
N LYS A 83 19.08 -13.35 29.05
CA LYS A 83 20.46 -13.36 29.56
C LYS A 83 21.45 -13.76 28.47
N GLN A 84 21.10 -14.76 27.66
CA GLN A 84 21.93 -15.21 26.55
C GLN A 84 22.10 -14.10 25.50
N ALA A 85 21.00 -13.47 25.07
CA ALA A 85 21.04 -12.39 24.09
C ALA A 85 21.86 -11.18 24.58
N ARG A 86 21.82 -10.87 25.88
CA ARG A 86 22.70 -9.86 26.50
C ARG A 86 24.16 -10.28 26.49
N ALA A 87 24.46 -11.53 26.84
CA ALA A 87 25.83 -12.05 26.83
C ALA A 87 26.43 -12.08 25.41
N ASN A 88 25.60 -12.35 24.41
CA ASN A 88 25.97 -12.36 23.01
C ASN A 88 26.04 -10.95 22.39
N GLY A 89 25.65 -9.91 23.12
CA GLY A 89 25.60 -8.53 22.61
C GLY A 89 24.50 -8.28 21.57
N GLU A 90 23.52 -9.18 21.45
CA GLU A 90 22.38 -9.05 20.53
C GLU A 90 21.39 -7.97 20.99
N ILE A 91 21.41 -7.63 22.28
CA ILE A 91 20.56 -6.59 22.87
C ILE A 91 21.44 -5.49 23.45
N LEU A 92 21.24 -4.27 22.96
CA LEU A 92 21.79 -3.06 23.59
C LEU A 92 21.09 -2.84 24.93
N VAL A 93 21.80 -3.11 26.03
CA VAL A 93 21.37 -2.72 27.37
C VAL A 93 21.91 -1.33 27.65
N SER A 94 21.20 -0.31 27.19
CA SER A 94 21.50 1.09 27.52
C SER A 94 20.21 1.84 27.77
N ASP A 95 20.21 2.66 28.83
CA ASP A 95 19.13 3.62 29.11
C ASP A 95 19.20 4.85 28.17
N GLN A 96 20.21 4.91 27.31
CA GLN A 96 20.30 5.92 26.27
C GLN A 96 19.38 5.50 25.12
N TYR A 97 18.27 6.22 24.97
CA TYR A 97 17.64 6.36 23.66
C TYR A 97 18.74 6.61 22.62
N PRO A 98 18.75 5.89 21.48
CA PRO A 98 19.72 6.20 20.44
C PRO A 98 19.55 7.69 20.13
N ALA A 99 20.60 8.47 20.36
CA ALA A 99 20.60 9.86 19.96
C ALA A 99 20.36 9.84 18.45
N ASP A 100 19.22 10.39 18.00
CA ASP A 100 18.99 10.62 16.58
C ASP A 100 20.24 11.33 16.06
N LYS A 101 20.89 10.74 15.04
CA LYS A 101 22.04 11.38 14.41
C LYS A 101 21.58 12.79 14.01
N PRO A 102 22.27 13.86 14.43
CA PRO A 102 21.83 15.20 14.08
C PRO A 102 21.82 15.31 12.56
N PHE A 103 20.62 15.45 11.98
CA PHE A 103 20.48 15.74 10.56
C PHE A 103 20.92 17.18 10.35
N HIS A 104 22.03 17.36 9.64
CA HIS A 104 22.45 18.66 9.16
C HIS A 104 22.05 18.76 7.70
N SER A 105 21.19 19.75 7.38
CA SER A 105 20.90 20.11 6.00
C SER A 105 22.21 20.43 5.27
N THR A 106 22.39 19.86 4.07
CA THR A 106 23.48 20.23 3.17
C THR A 106 23.21 21.57 2.47
N LEU A 107 21.96 22.05 2.52
CA LEU A 107 21.53 23.32 1.94
C LEU A 107 21.51 24.44 2.97
N THR A 108 21.98 25.60 2.55
CA THR A 108 21.78 26.87 3.24
C THR A 108 20.32 27.29 3.19
N ARG A 109 19.91 28.16 4.12
CA ARG A 109 18.57 28.75 4.13
C ARG A 109 18.23 29.46 2.82
N GLN A 110 19.22 30.06 2.16
CA GLN A 110 18.99 30.74 0.89
C GLN A 110 18.70 29.74 -0.24
N GLN A 111 19.50 28.69 -0.35
CA GLN A 111 19.28 27.62 -1.35
C GLN A 111 17.91 26.98 -1.22
N VAL A 112 17.45 26.73 0.02
CA VAL A 112 16.10 26.18 0.27
C VAL A 112 15.00 27.15 -0.22
N LYS A 113 15.17 28.46 -0.05
CA LYS A 113 14.21 29.46 -0.53
C LYS A 113 14.17 29.50 -2.06
N ASP A 114 15.33 29.43 -2.69
CA ASP A 114 15.44 29.46 -4.14
C ASP A 114 14.80 28.22 -4.77
N GLU A 115 15.08 27.03 -4.22
CA GLU A 115 14.45 25.76 -4.62
C GLU A 115 12.94 25.79 -4.41
N LEU A 116 12.46 26.33 -3.28
CA LEU A 116 11.02 26.48 -3.03
C LEU A 116 10.35 27.42 -4.03
N GLN A 117 11.00 28.53 -4.40
CA GLN A 117 10.48 29.47 -5.37
C GLN A 117 10.41 28.84 -6.77
N GLN A 118 11.45 28.10 -7.16
CA GLN A 118 11.47 27.33 -8.40
C GLN A 118 10.33 26.31 -8.42
N ALA A 119 10.19 25.50 -7.36
CA ALA A 119 9.17 24.46 -7.28
C ALA A 119 7.74 25.06 -7.32
N ARG A 120 7.53 26.26 -6.78
CA ARG A 120 6.26 27.01 -6.94
C ARG A 120 6.02 27.45 -8.39
N SER A 121 7.04 27.98 -9.06
CA SER A 121 6.92 28.39 -10.47
C SER A 121 6.63 27.20 -11.40
N GLU A 122 7.12 26.02 -11.04
CA GLU A 122 6.91 24.76 -11.74
C GLU A 122 5.62 24.04 -11.31
N GLY A 123 4.83 24.61 -10.41
CA GLY A 123 3.57 24.03 -9.92
C GLY A 123 3.73 22.76 -9.09
N ARG A 124 4.94 22.44 -8.61
CA ARG A 124 5.24 21.22 -7.83
C ARG A 124 4.91 21.35 -6.34
N VAL A 125 4.52 22.54 -5.88
CA VAL A 125 4.18 22.82 -4.48
C VAL A 125 2.78 23.42 -4.39
N VAL A 126 1.87 22.75 -3.69
CA VAL A 126 0.56 23.29 -3.35
C VAL A 126 0.70 24.15 -2.10
N SER A 127 0.38 25.45 -2.20
CA SER A 127 0.34 26.34 -1.03
C SER A 127 -0.90 26.03 -0.19
N ASN A 128 -0.71 25.64 1.07
CA ASN A 128 -1.81 25.51 2.04
C ASN A 128 -2.17 26.92 2.59
N GLN A 129 -2.60 27.83 1.71
CA GLN A 129 -3.12 29.16 2.08
C GLN A 129 -4.65 29.15 2.02
N GLN A 130 -5.26 28.43 2.96
CA GLN A 130 -6.62 28.72 3.41
C GLN A 130 -6.53 29.09 4.90
N ASN A 131 -7.22 30.16 5.27
CA ASN A 131 -7.25 30.85 6.58
C ASN A 131 -6.09 31.78 6.93
N SER A 132 -6.19 33.03 6.49
CA SER A 132 -5.89 34.22 7.30
C SER A 132 -6.63 35.42 6.71
N ALA A 133 -7.94 35.48 6.95
CA ALA A 133 -8.75 36.68 6.76
C ALA A 133 -9.36 37.04 8.12
N LEU A 134 -8.67 37.91 8.87
CA LEU A 134 -9.22 38.85 9.84
C LEU A 134 -8.33 40.09 9.80
#